data_AF-A0A0J7K2D5-F1
#
_entry.id   AF-A0A0J7K2D5-F1
#
_cell.length_a   1.000
_cell.length_b   1.000
_cell.length_c   1.000
_cell.angle_alpha   90.00
_cell.angle_beta   90.00
_cell.angle_gamma   90.00
#
_symmetry.space_group_name_H-M   'P 1'
#
loop_
_entity.id
_entity.type
_entity.pdbx_description
1 polymer ?
#
loop_
_entity_poly.entity_id
_entity_poly.type
_entity_poly.pdbx_seq_one_letter_code
_entity_poly.pdbx_strand_id
1 'polypeptide(L)'
;MDEYISEIMLGGHNTIVIHNTCEDSLLAAPIILDLAILAELCSRITFKRMDSDNDEEFSGFHSVLSILSYLCKAPLVPQGTPVVNALFRQRIAIENILRACLSLPPENNMLLEHKVTFEI
;
A
#
# COMPACT_ATOMS: atom_id res chain seq x y z
N MET A 1 10.34 3.66 -22.64
CA MET A 1 9.60 4.65 -23.45
C MET A 1 8.22 4.06 -23.59
N ASP A 2 7.23 4.80 -23.10
CA ASP A 2 5.87 4.31 -22.92
C ASP A 2 4.94 5.34 -23.53
N GLU A 3 3.93 4.87 -24.25
CA GLU A 3 2.90 5.70 -24.87
C GLU A 3 1.54 5.26 -24.35
N TYR A 4 0.79 6.22 -23.81
CA TYR A 4 -0.55 6.02 -23.27
C TYR A 4 -1.53 6.83 -24.10
N ILE A 5 -2.48 6.14 -24.74
CA ILE A 5 -3.55 6.78 -25.52
C ILE A 5 -4.88 6.48 -24.82
N SER A 6 -5.61 7.52 -24.45
CA SER A 6 -6.92 7.44 -23.80
C SER A 6 -7.98 8.17 -24.62
N GLU A 7 -9.18 7.62 -24.71
CA GLU A 7 -10.33 8.31 -25.27
C GLU A 7 -10.93 9.26 -24.22
N ILE A 8 -11.28 10.47 -24.65
CA ILE A 8 -11.95 11.48 -23.84
C ILE A 8 -13.29 11.86 -24.47
N MET A 9 -14.04 12.74 -23.81
CA MET A 9 -15.39 13.13 -24.23
C MET A 9 -15.47 13.53 -25.71
N LEU A 10 -16.60 13.21 -26.35
CA LEU A 10 -16.90 13.56 -27.74
C LEU A 10 -15.91 12.96 -28.78
N GLY A 11 -15.34 11.78 -28.48
CA GLY A 11 -14.41 11.09 -29.38
C GLY A 11 -13.02 11.73 -29.46
N GLY A 12 -12.69 12.63 -28.54
CA GLY A 12 -11.34 13.19 -28.43
C GLY A 12 -10.35 12.14 -27.95
N HIS A 13 -9.06 12.35 -28.22
CA HIS A 13 -7.99 11.46 -27.77
C HIS A 13 -6.94 12.24 -26.99
N ASN A 14 -6.46 11.67 -25.90
CA ASN A 14 -5.35 12.17 -25.09
C ASN A 14 -4.17 11.20 -25.22
N THR A 15 -3.02 11.71 -25.65
CA THR A 15 -1.79 10.92 -25.81
C THR A 15 -0.71 11.45 -24.88
N ILE A 16 -0.12 10.57 -24.07
CA ILE A 16 0.99 10.87 -23.16
C ILE A 16 2.16 9.97 -23.55
N VAL A 17 3.30 10.56 -23.92
CA VAL A 17 4.54 9.85 -24.22
C VAL A 17 5.54 10.11 -23.09
N ILE A 18 6.03 9.04 -22.47
CA ILE A 18 6.95 9.08 -21.35
C ILE A 18 8.26 8.41 -21.75
N HIS A 19 9.36 9.13 -21.59
CA HIS A 19 10.70 8.59 -21.72
C HIS A 19 11.40 8.67 -20.36
N ASN A 20 11.80 7.53 -19.82
CA ASN A 20 12.57 7.45 -18.59
C ASN A 20 13.93 6.82 -18.87
N THR A 21 15.01 7.55 -18.60
CA THR A 21 16.36 7.01 -18.55
C THR A 21 16.64 6.60 -17.12
N CYS A 22 16.85 5.30 -16.90
CA CYS A 22 17.09 4.78 -15.57
C CYS A 22 18.37 3.96 -15.53
N GLU A 23 19.11 4.13 -14.43
CA GLU A 23 20.14 3.19 -14.03
C GLU A 23 19.47 2.11 -13.16
N ASP A 24 19.09 1.00 -13.78
CA ASP A 24 18.26 -0.04 -13.16
C ASP A 24 18.80 -0.50 -11.80
N SER A 25 20.12 -0.67 -11.67
CA SER A 25 20.76 -1.06 -10.42
C SER A 25 20.58 -0.01 -9.31
N LEU A 26 20.67 1.28 -9.64
CA LEU A 26 20.48 2.36 -8.67
C LEU A 26 19.02 2.48 -8.24
N LEU A 27 18.06 2.13 -9.10
CA LEU A 27 16.65 2.05 -8.73
C LEU A 27 16.32 0.78 -7.93
N ALA A 28 16.95 -0.35 -8.24
CA ALA A 28 16.67 -1.63 -7.60
C ALA A 28 17.25 -1.73 -6.18
N ALA A 29 18.45 -1.18 -5.94
CA ALA A 29 19.10 -1.24 -4.62
C ALA A 29 18.24 -0.73 -3.46
N PRO A 30 17.62 0.46 -3.50
CA PRO A 30 16.75 0.92 -2.41
C PRO A 30 15.48 0.08 -2.26
N ILE A 31 14.91 -0.44 -3.36
CA ILE A 31 13.73 -1.32 -3.30
C ILE A 31 14.04 -2.62 -2.54
N ILE A 32 15.24 -3.19 -2.74
CA ILE A 32 15.69 -4.39 -2.03
C ILE A 32 15.87 -4.09 -0.53
N LEU A 33 16.42 -2.92 -0.19
CA LEU A 33 16.55 -2.50 1.21
C LEU A 33 15.19 -2.36 1.88
N ASP A 34 14.25 -1.68 1.22
CA ASP A 34 12.89 -1.50 1.74
C ASP A 34 12.16 -2.85 1.93
N LEU A 35 12.36 -3.81 1.01
CA LEU A 35 11.80 -5.16 1.12
C LEU A 35 12.30 -5.86 2.39
N ALA A 36 13.61 -5.84 2.64
CA ALA A 36 14.21 -6.47 3.80
C ALA A 36 13.76 -5.81 5.11
N ILE A 37 13.75 -4.46 5.14
CA ILE A 37 13.34 -3.69 6.32
C ILE A 37 11.86 -3.92 6.65
N LEU A 38 10.97 -3.85 5.66
CA LEU A 38 9.54 -4.07 5.88
C LEU A 38 9.23 -5.53 6.25
N ALA A 39 9.90 -6.50 5.63
CA ALA A 39 9.71 -7.91 5.97
C ALA A 39 10.14 -8.20 7.43
N GLU A 40 11.28 -7.66 7.84
CA GLU A 40 11.76 -7.81 9.22
C GLU A 40 10.82 -7.11 10.22
N LEU A 41 10.35 -5.90 9.91
CA LEU A 41 9.36 -5.21 10.75
C LEU A 41 8.06 -6.02 10.88
N CYS A 42 7.54 -6.57 9.77
CA CYS A 42 6.34 -7.38 9.78
C CYS A 42 6.50 -8.64 10.64
N SER A 43 7.72 -9.20 10.74
CA SER A 43 7.99 -10.36 11.61
C SER A 43 7.85 -10.05 13.11
N ARG A 44 7.95 -8.78 13.51
CA ARG A 44 7.81 -8.32 14.90
C ARG A 44 6.39 -7.92 15.28
N ILE A 45 5.51 -7.71 14.31
CA ILE A 45 4.12 -7.31 14.55
C ILE A 45 3.27 -8.55 14.78
N THR A 46 2.45 -8.52 15.83
CA THR A 46 1.51 -9.59 16.16
C THR A 46 0.13 -9.02 16.44
N PHE A 47 -0.89 -9.83 16.18
CA PHE A 47 -2.30 -9.49 16.27
C PHE A 47 -3.03 -10.46 17.16
N LYS A 48 -3.98 -9.94 17.92
CA LYS A 48 -4.97 -10.70 18.67
C LYS A 48 -6.35 -10.13 18.36
N ARG A 49 -7.35 -11.00 18.22
CA ARG A 49 -8.73 -10.56 18.01
C ARG A 49 -9.25 -9.92 19.30
N MET A 50 -10.03 -8.86 19.18
CA MET A 50 -10.59 -8.21 20.37
C MET A 50 -11.68 -9.04 21.05
N ASP A 51 -12.45 -9.80 20.26
CA ASP A 51 -13.61 -10.58 20.74
C ASP A 51 -13.23 -12.00 21.24
N SER A 52 -11.96 -12.39 21.16
CA SER A 52 -11.51 -13.71 21.60
C SER A 52 -11.31 -13.75 23.10
N ASP A 53 -11.66 -14.87 23.74
CA ASP A 53 -11.39 -15.13 25.15
C ASP A 53 -9.90 -14.87 25.49
N ASN A 54 -9.62 -14.58 26.75
CA ASN A 54 -8.28 -14.19 27.22
C ASN A 54 -7.17 -15.21 26.85
N ASP A 55 -7.54 -16.44 26.50
CA ASP A 55 -6.62 -17.55 26.19
C ASP A 55 -6.15 -17.63 24.72
N GLU A 56 -6.66 -16.81 23.78
CA GLU A 56 -6.12 -16.81 22.41
C GLU A 56 -4.72 -16.17 22.36
N GLU A 57 -3.76 -16.88 21.77
CA GLU A 57 -2.39 -16.41 21.57
C GLU A 57 -2.29 -15.38 20.44
N PHE A 58 -1.28 -14.50 20.54
CA PHE A 58 -0.97 -13.55 19.48
C PHE A 58 -0.47 -14.29 18.23
N SER A 59 -1.00 -13.89 17.07
CA SER A 59 -0.63 -14.45 15.77
C SER A 59 0.07 -13.40 14.90
N GLY A 60 1.05 -13.82 14.11
CA GLY A 60 1.71 -12.94 13.14
C GLY A 60 0.88 -12.75 11.87
N PHE A 61 1.46 -12.04 10.89
CA PHE A 61 0.88 -11.97 9.55
C PHE A 61 0.83 -13.33 8.85
N HIS A 62 -0.03 -13.42 7.83
CA HIS A 62 -0.02 -14.54 6.89
C HIS A 62 1.36 -14.69 6.22
N SER A 63 1.79 -15.93 5.95
CA SER A 63 3.11 -16.25 5.38
C SER A 63 3.38 -15.54 4.05
N VAL A 64 2.34 -15.38 3.24
CA VAL A 64 2.35 -14.49 2.06
C VAL A 64 2.11 -13.04 2.52
N LEU A 65 3.21 -12.28 2.65
CA LEU A 65 3.20 -10.87 3.07
C LEU A 65 2.78 -9.93 1.93
N SER A 66 1.48 -9.83 1.67
CA SER A 66 0.93 -8.94 0.63
C SER A 66 1.21 -7.44 0.86
N ILE A 67 1.65 -7.05 2.06
CA ILE A 67 2.10 -5.68 2.38
C ILE A 67 3.30 -5.27 1.51
N LEU A 68 4.16 -6.22 1.15
CA LEU A 68 5.34 -5.99 0.32
C LEU A 68 5.01 -5.73 -1.16
N SER A 69 3.73 -5.79 -1.55
CA SER A 69 3.28 -5.60 -2.94
C SER A 69 3.71 -4.27 -3.55
N TYR A 70 3.90 -3.23 -2.73
CA TYR A 70 4.41 -1.92 -3.17
C TYR A 70 5.76 -2.01 -3.90
N LEU A 71 6.58 -3.01 -3.54
CA LEU A 71 7.96 -3.17 -4.01
C LEU A 71 8.09 -4.29 -5.06
N CYS A 72 6.97 -4.89 -5.49
CA CYS A 72 6.94 -6.04 -6.40
C CYS A 72 6.08 -5.75 -7.62
N LYS A 73 6.60 -6.06 -8.82
CA LYS A 73 5.87 -5.88 -10.07
C LYS A 73 4.67 -6.83 -10.20
N ALA A 74 4.80 -8.06 -9.71
CA ALA A 74 3.77 -9.10 -9.74
C ALA A 74 3.60 -9.65 -8.32
N PRO A 75 2.82 -8.95 -7.46
CA PRO A 75 2.71 -9.33 -6.06
C PRO A 75 1.99 -10.66 -5.87
N LEU A 76 2.53 -11.50 -4.98
CA LEU A 76 1.85 -12.70 -4.51
C LEU A 76 0.88 -12.33 -3.40
N VAL A 77 -0.33 -12.88 -3.45
CA VAL A 77 -1.37 -12.63 -2.45
C VAL A 77 -1.92 -13.96 -1.92
N PRO A 78 -2.47 -13.99 -0.69
CA PRO A 78 -3.13 -15.18 -0.16
C PRO A 78 -4.24 -15.70 -1.08
N GLN A 79 -4.46 -17.01 -1.08
CA GLN A 79 -5.46 -17.64 -1.95
C GLN A 79 -6.85 -17.03 -1.72
N GLY A 80 -7.53 -16.67 -2.81
CA GLY A 80 -8.87 -16.08 -2.77
C GLY A 80 -8.91 -14.58 -2.50
N THR A 81 -7.76 -13.91 -2.32
CA THR A 81 -7.70 -12.44 -2.15
C THR A 81 -7.41 -11.73 -3.49
N PRO A 82 -7.91 -10.50 -3.68
CA PRO A 82 -7.68 -9.74 -4.91
C PRO A 82 -6.26 -9.17 -4.98
N VAL A 83 -5.69 -9.13 -6.18
CA VAL A 83 -4.43 -8.44 -6.45
C VAL A 83 -4.69 -6.94 -6.66
N VAL A 84 -3.99 -6.10 -5.91
CA VAL A 84 -4.05 -4.63 -6.04
C VAL A 84 -2.70 -4.15 -6.55
N ASN A 85 -2.64 -3.62 -7.78
CA ASN A 85 -1.40 -3.09 -8.39
C ASN A 85 -1.32 -1.55 -8.40
N ALA A 86 -2.33 -0.85 -7.86
CA ALA A 86 -2.31 0.60 -7.76
C ALA A 86 -1.29 1.03 -6.69
N LEU A 87 -0.15 1.57 -7.12
CA LEU A 87 1.00 1.89 -6.27
C LEU A 87 0.63 2.74 -5.04
N PHE A 88 -0.17 3.79 -5.22
CA PHE A 88 -0.60 4.64 -4.10
C PHE A 88 -1.50 3.92 -3.10
N ARG A 89 -2.36 2.99 -3.54
CA ARG A 89 -3.19 2.20 -2.63
C ARG A 89 -2.34 1.25 -1.79
N GLN A 90 -1.32 0.64 -2.40
CA GLN A 90 -0.37 -0.21 -1.68
C GLN A 90 0.43 0.60 -0.64
N ARG A 91 0.88 1.82 -0.98
CA ARG A 91 1.54 2.73 -0.03
C ARG A 91 0.64 3.10 1.14
N ILE A 92 -0.61 3.48 0.87
CA ILE A 92 -1.58 3.85 1.91
C ILE A 92 -1.85 2.67 2.86
N ALA A 93 -1.86 1.43 2.35
CA ALA A 93 -1.99 0.24 3.20
C ALA A 93 -0.82 0.12 4.20
N ILE A 94 0.43 0.30 3.74
CA ILE A 94 1.61 0.32 4.62
C ILE A 94 1.49 1.44 5.66
N GLU A 95 1.15 2.66 5.22
CA GLU A 95 1.02 3.83 6.09
C GLU A 95 -0.03 3.60 7.20
N ASN A 96 -1.20 3.08 6.84
CA ASN A 96 -2.28 2.82 7.80
C ASN A 96 -1.96 1.70 8.78
N ILE A 97 -1.18 0.69 8.38
CA ILE A 97 -0.69 -0.35 9.31
C ILE A 97 0.27 0.27 10.34
N LEU A 98 1.22 1.10 9.89
CA LEU A 98 2.16 1.78 10.80
C LEU A 98 1.45 2.76 11.74
N ARG A 99 0.43 3.48 11.25
CA ARG A 99 -0.44 4.33 12.07
C ARG A 99 -1.19 3.53 13.13
N ALA A 100 -1.73 2.36 12.75
CA ALA A 100 -2.40 1.47 13.70
C ALA A 100 -1.45 1.01 14.82
N CYS A 101 -0.18 0.71 14.52
CA CYS A 101 0.83 0.39 15.53
C CYS A 101 1.08 1.54 16.53
N LEU A 102 0.78 2.79 16.15
CA LEU A 102 0.86 3.97 16.99
C LEU A 102 -0.48 4.39 17.61
N SER A 103 -1.52 3.54 17.49
CA SER A 103 -2.89 3.85 17.92
C SER A 103 -3.49 5.10 17.24
N LEU A 104 -3.06 5.39 16.01
CA LEU A 104 -3.61 6.47 15.20
C LEU A 104 -4.68 5.93 14.24
N PRO A 105 -5.77 6.68 14.00
CA PRO A 105 -6.78 6.29 13.02
C PRO A 105 -6.20 6.30 11.60
N PRO A 106 -6.75 5.50 10.67
CA PRO A 106 -6.31 5.49 9.29
C PRO A 106 -6.57 6.84 8.60
N GLU A 107 -5.68 7.19 7.67
CA GLU A 107 -5.82 8.42 6.89
C GLU A 107 -6.96 8.28 5.87
N ASN A 108 -7.94 9.17 5.95
CA ASN A 108 -9.15 9.14 5.14
C ASN A 108 -9.27 10.32 4.17
N ASN A 109 -8.42 11.34 4.29
CA ASN A 109 -8.39 12.54 3.45
C ASN A 109 -9.71 13.34 3.40
N MET A 110 -10.61 13.17 4.37
CA MET A 110 -11.90 13.86 4.34
C MET A 110 -11.79 15.32 4.77
N LEU A 111 -10.90 15.66 5.72
CA LEU A 111 -10.67 17.02 6.23
C LEU A 111 -11.99 17.76 6.55
N LEU A 112 -12.92 17.06 7.23
CA LEU A 112 -14.29 17.55 7.45
C LEU A 112 -14.31 18.80 8.31
N GLU A 113 -13.36 18.93 9.24
CA GLU A 113 -13.13 20.10 10.08
C GLU A 113 -12.97 21.41 9.28
N HIS A 114 -12.61 21.32 8.00
CA HIS A 114 -12.51 22.48 7.08
C HIS A 114 -13.65 22.56 6.06
N LYS A 115 -14.57 21.60 6.08
CA LYS A 115 -15.68 21.49 5.11
C LYS A 115 -17.06 21.65 5.77
N VAL A 116 -17.13 21.69 7.09
CA VAL A 116 -18.37 21.93 7.84
C VAL A 116 -18.39 23.35 8.42
N THR A 117 -19.59 23.92 8.54
CA THR A 117 -19.80 25.30 9.01
C THR A 117 -20.09 25.42 10.50
N PHE A 118 -20.32 24.30 11.19
CA PHE A 118 -20.48 24.30 12.64
C PHE A 118 -19.10 24.22 13.30
N GLU A 119 -18.90 24.99 14.36
CA GLU A 119 -17.69 24.91 15.18
C GLU A 119 -17.65 23.54 15.87
N ILE A 120 -16.51 22.85 15.74
CA ILE A 120 -16.18 21.60 16.43
C ILE A 120 -15.43 21.93 17.72
#